data_AF-A0A4V1XUM0-F1
#
_entry.id   AF-A0A4V1XUM0-F1
#
_cell.length_a   1.000
_cell.length_b   1.000
_cell.length_c   1.000
_cell.angle_alpha   90.00
_cell.angle_beta   90.00
_cell.angle_gamma   90.00
#
_symmetry.space_group_name_H-M   'P 1'
#
loop_
_entity.id
_entity.type
_entity.pdbx_description
1 polymer ?
#
loop_
_entity_poly.entity_id
_entity_poly.type
_entity_poly.pdbx_seq_one_letter_code
_entity_poly.pdbx_strand_id
1 'polypeptide(L)'
;MYELMRVFPIVQTLARVAVGEQGVPIDNGSAIVPTGTRLVVDNTTVHYDPAIWPSPDVIEPRRWLVKEPHLSDPTEPLRLLATSEQLAYEVEALL
;
A
#
# COMPACT_ATOMS: atom_id res chain seq x y z
N MET A 1 11.83 -4.27 4.90
CA MET A 1 11.76 -4.64 3.46
C MET A 1 10.64 -3.91 2.73
N TYR A 2 9.44 -3.77 3.32
CA TYR A 2 8.27 -3.13 2.70
C TYR A 2 8.55 -1.76 2.06
N GLU A 3 9.12 -0.80 2.81
CA GLU A 3 9.31 0.57 2.31
C GLU A 3 10.24 0.65 1.09
N LEU A 4 11.28 -0.18 1.04
CA LEU A 4 12.18 -0.23 -0.11
C LEU A 4 11.46 -0.74 -1.37
N MET A 5 10.60 -1.74 -1.23
CA MET A 5 9.82 -2.27 -2.35
C MET A 5 8.68 -1.34 -2.79
N ARG A 6 8.19 -0.47 -1.90
CA ARG A 6 7.28 0.61 -2.26
C ARG A 6 8.00 1.64 -3.13
N VAL A 7 9.14 2.15 -2.68
CA VAL A 7 9.86 3.24 -3.36
C VAL A 7 10.58 2.75 -4.63
N PHE A 8 11.11 1.53 -4.59
CA PHE A 8 11.85 0.89 -5.68
C PHE A 8 11.23 -0.48 -6.02
N PRO A 9 10.03 -0.51 -6.63
CA PRO A 9 9.41 -1.77 -7.00
C PRO A 9 10.24 -2.46 -8.10
N ILE A 10 10.41 -3.78 -7.99
CA ILE A 10 11.09 -4.60 -9.01
C ILE A 10 10.36 -4.51 -10.36
N VAL A 11 9.03 -4.43 -10.31
CA VAL A 11 8.18 -4.26 -11.49
C VAL A 11 7.40 -2.96 -11.37
N GLN A 12 7.78 -1.98 -12.18
CA GLN A 12 7.15 -0.66 -12.21
C GLN A 12 5.74 -0.69 -12.81
N THR A 13 5.56 -1.45 -13.89
CA THR A 13 4.29 -1.51 -14.62
C THR A 13 3.90 -2.95 -14.96
N LEU A 14 2.61 -3.26 -14.87
CA LEU A 14 2.02 -4.53 -15.27
C LEU A 14 1.14 -4.33 -16.50
N ALA A 15 1.53 -4.94 -17.62
CA ALA A 15 0.74 -4.89 -18.85
C ALA A 15 -0.23 -6.08 -18.95
N ARG A 16 -1.44 -5.82 -19.45
CA ARG A 16 -2.46 -6.83 -19.76
C ARG A 16 -3.15 -6.49 -21.08
N VAL A 17 -3.74 -7.50 -21.70
CA VAL A 17 -4.62 -7.33 -22.86
C VAL A 17 -5.99 -7.89 -22.49
N ALA A 18 -7.03 -7.12 -22.72
CA ALA A 18 -8.40 -7.57 -22.53
C ALA A 18 -8.71 -8.69 -23.53
N VAL A 19 -8.97 -9.89 -23.04
CA VAL A 19 -9.33 -11.06 -23.88
C VAL A 19 -10.79 -11.04 -24.30
N GLY A 20 -11.60 -10.21 -23.66
CA GLY A 20 -13.01 -10.00 -23.96
C GLY A 20 -13.46 -8.63 -23.45
N GLU A 21 -14.67 -8.22 -23.81
CA GLU A 21 -15.30 -7.04 -23.26
C GLU A 21 -15.57 -7.25 -21.77
N GLN A 22 -15.15 -6.30 -20.95
CA GLN A 22 -15.27 -6.39 -19.49
C GLN A 22 -15.61 -5.03 -18.89
N GLY A 23 -16.54 -5.02 -17.94
CA GLY A 23 -16.82 -3.85 -17.13
C GLY A 23 -15.82 -3.74 -15.98
N VAL A 24 -15.20 -2.58 -15.83
CA VAL A 24 -14.31 -2.24 -14.72
C VAL A 24 -15.03 -1.23 -13.82
N PRO A 25 -15.21 -1.54 -12.52
CA PRO A 25 -15.80 -0.58 -11.59
C PRO A 25 -14.88 0.63 -11.42
N ILE A 26 -15.48 1.80 -11.36
CA ILE A 26 -14.84 3.08 -11.04
C ILE A 26 -15.70 3.80 -10.00
N ASP A 27 -15.15 4.79 -9.30
CA ASP A 27 -15.81 5.43 -8.15
C ASP A 27 -17.24 5.89 -8.42
N ASN A 28 -17.54 6.29 -9.67
CA ASN A 28 -18.85 6.78 -10.10
C ASN A 28 -19.54 5.93 -11.18
N GLY A 29 -19.25 4.62 -11.24
CA GLY A 29 -19.95 3.71 -12.16
C GLY A 29 -19.10 2.56 -12.67
N SER A 30 -19.26 2.21 -13.94
CA SER A 30 -18.42 1.23 -14.62
C SER A 30 -17.93 1.76 -15.96
N ALA A 31 -16.66 1.52 -16.24
CA ALA A 31 -16.07 1.72 -17.56
C ALA A 31 -16.08 0.39 -18.31
N ILE A 32 -16.44 0.40 -19.59
CA ILE A 32 -16.31 -0.78 -20.43
C ILE A 32 -14.93 -0.78 -21.07
N VAL A 33 -14.20 -1.88 -20.92
CA VAL A 33 -12.93 -2.15 -21.59
C VAL A 33 -13.19 -3.10 -22.74
N PRO A 34 -13.08 -2.65 -24.01
CA PRO A 34 -13.28 -3.51 -25.17
C PRO A 34 -12.22 -4.62 -25.30
N THR A 35 -12.57 -5.71 -25.97
CA THR A 35 -11.63 -6.77 -26.36
C THR A 35 -10.44 -6.19 -27.13
N GLY A 36 -9.23 -6.68 -26.83
CA GLY A 36 -7.98 -6.24 -27.44
C GLY A 36 -7.37 -4.97 -26.84
N THR A 37 -8.07 -4.31 -25.90
CA THR A 37 -7.52 -3.14 -25.20
C THR A 37 -6.29 -3.53 -24.38
N ARG A 38 -5.21 -2.77 -24.55
CA ARG A 38 -4.00 -2.89 -23.72
C ARG A 38 -4.17 -2.04 -22.47
N LEU A 39 -4.06 -2.68 -21.31
CA LEU A 39 -4.09 -2.03 -20.02
C LEU A 39 -2.69 -2.05 -19.42
N VAL A 40 -2.31 -0.95 -18.79
CA VAL A 40 -1.06 -0.84 -18.03
C VAL A 40 -1.42 -0.37 -16.64
N VAL A 41 -1.13 -1.19 -15.65
CA VAL A 41 -1.22 -0.80 -14.24
C VAL A 41 0.17 -0.30 -13.83
N ASP A 42 0.26 0.97 -13.46
CA ASP A 42 1.50 1.58 -13.00
C ASP A 42 1.58 1.55 -11.47
N ASN A 43 2.37 0.61 -10.95
CA ASN A 43 2.60 0.47 -9.51
C ASN A 43 3.33 1.69 -8.96
N THR A 44 4.23 2.27 -9.75
CA THR A 44 5.04 3.43 -9.31
C THR A 44 4.15 4.63 -9.09
N THR A 45 3.22 4.90 -10.00
CA THR A 45 2.25 6.00 -9.84
C THR A 45 1.46 5.84 -8.54
N VAL A 46 0.96 4.64 -8.22
CA VAL A 46 0.22 4.37 -6.97
C VAL A 46 1.11 4.51 -5.74
N HIS A 47 2.35 4.01 -5.79
CA HIS A 47 3.29 4.07 -4.67
C HIS A 47 3.76 5.49 -4.33
N TYR A 48 3.73 6.40 -5.31
CA TYR A 48 4.11 7.80 -5.15
C TYR A 48 2.90 8.75 -5.02
N ASP A 49 1.68 8.22 -5.01
CA ASP A 49 0.47 9.03 -4.82
C ASP A 49 0.40 9.54 -3.38
N PRO A 50 0.44 10.87 -3.14
CA PRO A 50 0.38 11.44 -1.80
C PRO A 50 -0.98 11.25 -1.11
N ALA A 51 -2.05 10.95 -1.85
CA ALA A 51 -3.35 10.61 -1.27
C ALA A 51 -3.35 9.23 -0.60
N ILE A 52 -2.45 8.34 -1.03
CA ILE A 52 -2.30 7.00 -0.48
C ILE A 52 -1.10 6.96 0.47
N TRP A 53 0.02 7.58 0.11
CA TRP A 53 1.27 7.55 0.87
C TRP A 53 1.66 8.96 1.32
N PRO A 54 1.44 9.35 2.60
CA PRO A 54 1.80 10.67 3.08
C PRO A 54 3.30 10.91 2.99
N SER A 55 3.79 11.98 2.34
CA SER A 55 5.23 12.19 2.05
C SER A 55 5.85 11.01 1.27
N PRO A 56 5.35 10.72 0.06
CA PRO A 56 5.69 9.50 -0.69
C PRO A 56 7.15 9.43 -1.16
N ASP A 57 7.77 10.60 -1.33
CA ASP A 57 9.15 10.85 -1.71
C ASP A 57 10.16 10.54 -0.59
N VAL A 58 9.69 10.39 0.64
CA VAL A 58 10.51 10.03 1.80
C VAL A 58 10.47 8.52 2.01
N ILE A 59 11.66 7.90 2.08
CA ILE A 59 11.80 6.51 2.53
C ILE A 59 11.60 6.50 4.06
N GLU A 60 10.41 6.09 4.52
CA GLU A 60 10.05 6.04 5.94
C GLU A 60 9.73 4.60 6.37
N PRO A 61 10.74 3.82 6.81
CA PRO A 61 10.53 2.44 7.27
C PRO A 61 9.55 2.31 8.44
N ARG A 62 9.34 3.37 9.24
CA ARG A 62 8.50 3.34 10.44
C ARG A 62 7.01 3.17 10.12
N ARG A 63 6.56 3.46 8.89
CA ARG A 63 5.18 3.17 8.41
C ARG A 63 4.72 1.76 8.71
N TRP A 64 5.68 0.83 8.72
CA TRP A 64 5.44 -0.60 8.84
C TRP A 64 5.62 -1.13 10.27
N LEU A 65 5.85 -0.26 11.26
CA LEU A 65 5.99 -0.62 12.69
C LEU A 65 4.63 -0.76 13.39
N VAL A 66 3.80 -1.64 12.84
CA VAL A 66 2.43 -1.92 13.29
C VAL A 66 2.21 -3.43 13.38
N LYS A 67 1.14 -3.85 14.09
CA LYS A 67 0.84 -5.28 14.33
C LYS A 67 0.67 -6.09 13.06
N GLU A 68 -0.05 -5.51 12.10
CA GLU A 68 -0.42 -6.18 10.86
C GLU A 68 -0.05 -5.28 9.69
N PRO A 69 1.24 -5.26 9.28
CA PRO A 69 1.74 -4.29 8.29
C PRO A 69 1.08 -4.42 6.91
N HIS A 70 0.47 -5.57 6.60
CA HIS A 70 -0.24 -5.83 5.35
C HIS A 70 -1.71 -5.38 5.36
N LEU A 71 -2.28 -5.07 6.53
CA LEU A 71 -3.63 -4.54 6.70
C LEU A 71 -3.62 -3.06 7.10
N SER A 72 -2.44 -2.49 7.30
CA SER A 72 -2.29 -1.10 7.74
C SER A 72 -2.64 -0.14 6.62
N ASP A 73 -3.49 0.83 6.93
CA ASP A 73 -3.69 2.00 6.09
C ASP A 73 -2.53 2.99 6.34
N PRO A 74 -1.72 3.35 5.33
CA PRO A 74 -0.63 4.31 5.47
C PRO A 74 -1.07 5.76 5.71
N THR A 75 -2.35 6.08 5.51
CA THR A 75 -2.92 7.42 5.77
C THR A 75 -3.36 7.59 7.22
N GLU A 76 -3.60 6.49 7.92
CA GLU A 76 -3.98 6.47 9.32
C GLU A 76 -2.76 6.64 10.24
N PRO A 77 -2.93 7.24 11.44
CA PRO A 77 -1.83 7.38 12.40
C PRO A 77 -1.31 6.01 12.86
N LEU A 78 0.00 5.94 13.07
CA LEU A 78 0.69 4.70 13.49
C LEU A 78 0.08 4.13 14.78
N ARG A 79 -0.58 2.98 14.65
CA ARG A 79 -0.97 2.14 15.78
C ARG A 79 0.22 1.30 16.20
N LEU A 80 1.05 1.89 17.06
CA LEU A 80 2.25 1.27 17.60
C LEU A 80 1.93 -0.09 18.22
N LEU A 81 2.84 -1.04 18.01
CA LEU A 81 2.75 -2.44 18.45
C LEU A 81 2.54 -2.61 19.96
N ALA A 82 2.91 -1.61 20.74
CA ALA A 82 2.58 -1.49 22.14
C ALA A 82 2.51 0.00 22.50
N THR A 83 1.56 0.37 23.35
CA THR A 83 1.69 1.64 24.08
C THR A 83 2.90 1.53 25.01
N SER A 84 3.55 2.66 25.31
CA SER A 84 4.65 2.69 26.29
C SER A 84 4.26 2.07 27.64
N GLU A 85 2.96 2.07 27.96
CA GLU A 85 2.33 1.42 29.11
C GLU A 85 2.37 -0.11 29.06
N GLN A 86 2.12 -0.72 27.88
CA GLN A 86 2.14 -2.18 27.73
C GLN A 86 3.56 -2.75 27.77
N LEU A 87 4.56 -2.03 27.23
CA LEU A 87 5.96 -2.43 27.31
C LEU A 87 6.51 -2.33 28.74
N ALA A 88 6.06 -1.35 29.52
CA ALA A 88 6.45 -1.23 30.93
C ALA A 88 5.95 -2.43 31.75
N TYR A 89 4.72 -2.91 31.47
CA TYR A 89 4.13 -4.05 32.18
C TYR A 89 4.82 -5.39 31.87
N GLU A 90 5.24 -5.60 30.62
CA GLU A 90 5.95 -6.84 30.24
C GLU A 90 7.37 -6.92 30.84
N VAL A 91 8.03 -5.78 31.10
CA VAL A 91 9.34 -5.74 31.77
C VAL A 91 9.21 -6.03 33.26
N GLU A 92 8.16 -5.52 33.92
CA GLU A 92 7.91 -5.83 35.34
C GLU A 92 7.47 -7.28 35.56
N ALA A 93 6.75 -7.90 34.61
CA ALA A 93 6.32 -9.29 34.72
C ALA A 93 7.46 -10.33 34.52
N LEU A 94 8.65 -9.89 34.11
CA LEU A 94 9.84 -10.73 33.92
C LEU A 94 10.88 -10.57 35.04
N LEU A 95 10.55 -9.81 36.10
CA LEU A 95 11.32 -9.67 37.34
C LEU A 95 10.62 -10.38 38.50
#